data_AF-A0A7X7DUJ7-F1
#
_entry.id   AF-A0A7X7DUJ7-F1
#
_cell.length_a   1.000
_cell.length_b   1.000
_cell.length_c   1.000
_cell.angle_alpha   90.00
_cell.angle_beta   90.00
_cell.angle_gamma   90.00
#
_symmetry.space_group_name_H-M   'P 1'
#
loop_
_entity.id
_entity.type
_entity.pdbx_description
1 polymer ?
#
loop_
_entity_poly.entity_id
_entity_poly.type
_entity_poly.pdbx_seq_one_letter_code
_entity_poly.pdbx_strand_id
1 'polypeptide(L)' 'MTLIYRAIVLFVLLLTVRCQFREKDFWKQATAALVVVPLVLRLLMIK' A
#
# COMPACT_ATOMS: atom_id res chain seq x y z
N MET A 1 -14.69 -1.37 14.84
CA MET A 1 -14.41 -0.32 13.83
C MET A 1 -13.03 -0.45 13.16
N THR A 2 -11.97 -0.85 13.89
CA THR A 2 -10.60 -1.00 13.33
C THR A 2 -10.36 -2.22 12.43
N LEU A 3 -11.11 -3.31 12.60
CA LEU A 3 -10.96 -4.54 11.79
C LEU A 3 -11.32 -4.34 10.31
N ILE A 4 -12.46 -3.71 10.03
CA ILE A 4 -12.88 -3.40 8.66
C ILE A 4 -11.89 -2.43 8.00
N TYR A 5 -11.44 -1.42 8.74
CA TYR A 5 -10.42 -0.49 8.25
C TYR A 5 -9.11 -1.20 7.90
N ARG A 6 -8.61 -2.09 8.77
CA ARG A 6 -7.42 -2.90 8.49
C ARG A 6 -7.60 -3.83 7.29
N ALA A 7 -8.79 -4.40 7.11
CA ALA A 7 -9.10 -5.25 5.96
C ALA A 7 -9.07 -4.46 4.64
N ILE A 8 -9.66 -3.25 4.62
CA ILE A 8 -9.61 -2.35 3.46
C ILE A 8 -8.17 -1.93 3.17
N VAL A 9 -7.41 -1.55 4.20
CA VAL A 9 -6.00 -1.16 4.04
C VAL A 9 -5.19 -2.33 3.47
N LEU A 10 -5.33 -3.55 4.00
CA LEU A 10 -4.66 -4.75 3.47
C LEU A 10 -5.01 -5.01 2.00
N PHE A 11 -6.29 -4.87 1.65
CA PHE A 11 -6.76 -5.08 0.28
C PHE A 11 -6.13 -4.08 -0.70
N VAL A 12 -6.11 -2.80 -0.33
CA VAL A 12 -5.47 -1.75 -1.14
C VAL A 12 -3.96 -1.99 -1.24
N LEU A 13 -3.30 -2.37 -0.14
CA LEU A 13 -1.86 -2.67 -0.11
C LEU A 13 -1.49 -3.81 -1.06
N LEU A 14 -2.28 -4.90 -1.06
CA LEU A 14 -2.11 -6.02 -1.98
C LEU A 14 -2.27 -5.60 -3.43
N LEU A 15 -3.29 -4.79 -3.75
CA LEU A 15 -3.50 -4.27 -5.10
C LEU A 15 -2.34 -3.40 -5.55
N THR A 16 -1.83 -2.50 -4.69
CA THR A 16 -0.73 -1.60 -5.02
C THR A 16 0.58 -2.36 -5.22
N VAL A 17 0.88 -3.36 -4.38
CA VAL A 17 2.06 -4.22 -4.53
C VAL A 17 1.97 -5.06 -5.81
N ARG A 18 0.79 -5.63 -6.11
CA ARG A 18 0.54 -6.35 -7.37
C ARG A 18 0.71 -5.44 -8.59
N CYS A 19 0.27 -4.19 -8.49
CA CYS A 19 0.45 -3.21 -9.56
C CYS A 19 1.93 -2.84 -9.74
N GLN A 20 2.66 -2.60 -8.64
CA GLN A 20 4.11 -2.38 -8.66
C GLN A 20 4.87 -3.51 -9.33
N PHE A 21 4.49 -4.77 -9.05
CA PHE A 21 5.16 -5.94 -9.64
C PHE A 21 4.92 -6.09 -11.15
N ARG A 22 3.84 -5.49 -11.67
CA ARG A 22 3.47 -5.55 -13.09
C ARG A 22 4.04 -4.38 -13.89
N GLU A 23 4.34 -3.27 -13.24
CA GLU A 23 4.85 -2.06 -13.89
C GLU A 23 6.38 -2.13 -14.05
N LYS A 24 6.87 -1.93 -15.27
CA LYS A 24 8.29 -1.99 -15.62
C LYS A 24 9.02 -0.65 -15.47
N ASP A 25 8.25 0.44 -15.30
CA ASP A 25 8.75 1.80 -15.18
C ASP A 25 9.06 2.18 -13.71
N PHE A 26 10.34 2.40 -13.42
CA PHE A 26 10.82 2.79 -12.08
C PHE A 26 10.10 4.01 -11.48
N TRP A 27 9.78 5.02 -12.29
CA TRP A 27 9.10 6.24 -11.82
C TRP A 27 7.67 5.99 -11.33
N LYS A 28 6.94 5.11 -12.03
CA LYS A 28 5.60 4.70 -11.62
C LYS A 28 5.65 3.77 -10.41
N GLN A 29 6.67 2.92 -10.34
CA GLN A 29 6.93 2.07 -9.19
C GLN A 29 7.23 2.90 -7.91
N ALA A 30 8.03 3.96 -8.02
CA ALA A 30 8.34 4.86 -6.92
C ALA A 30 7.10 5.63 -6.42
N THR A 31 6.28 6.12 -7.34
CA THR A 31 5.02 6.81 -7.01
C THR A 31 4.05 5.87 -6.28
N ALA A 32 3.95 4.61 -6.74
CA ALA A 32 3.14 3.59 -6.09
C ALA A 32 3.67 3.25 -4.68
N ALA A 33 4.99 3.10 -4.53
CA ALA A 33 5.63 2.86 -3.23
C ALA A 33 5.37 4.01 -2.23
N LEU A 34 5.35 5.25 -2.70
CA LEU A 34 5.07 6.44 -1.87
C LEU A 34 3.66 6.43 -1.27
N VAL A 35 2.70 5.76 -1.90
CA VAL A 35 1.35 5.53 -1.34
C VAL A 35 1.31 4.30 -0.43
N VAL A 36 2.12 3.27 -0.71
CA VAL A 36 2.23 2.06 0.12
C VAL A 36 2.85 2.37 1.48
N VAL A 37 3.90 3.18 1.55
CA VAL A 37 4.61 3.54 2.80
C VAL A 37 3.66 4.07 3.89
N PRO A 38 2.85 5.12 3.69
CA PRO A 38 1.93 5.60 4.71
C PRO A 38 0.79 4.62 5.00
N LEU A 39 0.40 3.76 4.06
CA LEU A 39 -0.59 2.70 4.29
C LEU A 39 -0.05 1.61 5.23
N VAL A 40 1.20 1.18 5.00
CA VAL A 40 1.91 0.23 5.87
C VAL A 40 2.10 0.86 7.25
N LEU A 41 2.53 2.12 7.31
CA LEU A 41 2.73 2.85 8.56
C LEU A 41 1.44 2.95 9.38
N ARG A 42 0.30 3.27 8.73
CA ARG A 42 -1.03 3.26 9.35
C ARG A 42 -1.45 1.87 9.82
N LEU A 43 -1.08 0.81 9.09
CA LEU A 43 -1.44 -0.55 9.46
C LEU A 43 -0.63 -1.07 10.66
N LEU A 44 0.63 -0.65 10.75
CA LEU A 44 1.54 -0.95 11.86
C LEU A 44 1.27 -0.08 13.09
N MET A 45 0.38 0.92 12.99
CA MET A 45 0.07 1.90 14.04
C MET A 45 1.33 2.59 14.60
N ILE A 46 2.33 2.82 13.75
CA ILE A 46 3.44 3.71 14.10
C ILE A 46 2.87 5.14 14.03
N LYS A 47 2.70 5.77 15.20
CA LYS A 47 2.42 7.20 15.32
C LYS A 47 3.71 7.99 15.16
#